data_AF-A0A7K4B4B7-F1
#
_entry.id   AF-A0A7K4B4B7-F1
#
_cell.length_a   1.000
_cell.length_b   1.000
_cell.length_c   1.000
_cell.angle_alpha   90.00
_cell.angle_beta   90.00
_cell.angle_gamma   90.00
#
_symmetry.space_group_name_H-M   'P 1'
#
loop_
_entity.id
_entity.type
_entity.pdbx_description
1 polymer ?
#
loop_
_entity_poly.entity_id
_entity_poly.type
_entity_poly.pdbx_seq_one_letter_code
_entity_poly.pdbx_strand_id
1 'polypeptide(L)'
;MKCEQKPAQDPAFSRYAAETMLPLLLSLKQELTGVRTADDIEYVHRTRVATRRIRACLTIFSPSLPPEKIKNWRRTIRDITRSLGEARDLDVQIDFIDKFISRHIRDECQEELLFYSDHEPGHHPLFSAKQVEGVGDNDEPGSVQHLYCTRSFDINRPGLECLLQRLKARRQRIQPDLVKAADRLELTAVPESMISYLHELKIRAEIEGGTVNSQFSYEHAFVSIMTAISNLFWFEPWLNEPDNIHQHHEMRIAAKRLRYILEAFSGLYECGLKTEIKTFKSLQDVLGDMHDCDVWIERVPAFILDEKKRAYRYFGNPDFFSIIEHGLSGLLENRKNRRVELFNELHVLWDKIREEGFWDQLMEKVSHPARSSFREDDAQDNDRPVTIALISDIHANLPALEAVLADAKQKGATAVLNAGDSIGYGAFPDEVISYLRSSHVLSVIGNYDLAVLSKKWKTGRPRSHDKQAAMRFAFQNLSKENRTYLAGLSWEFRLRVRGTNILVTHGSPDQIDEHLDQGTPESRLREIAEKARADIIITGHSHLPSIRQVDDVLFVNCGSVGRTEDGDPRACYALLTLDPLSVVHVRVSYDISRAIVAMQNRHLPGSFTRMISEGRSFDDISGHGDPA
;
A
#
# COMPACT_ATOMS: atom_id res chain seq x y z
N MET A 1 22.39 17.15 -35.61
CA MET A 1 22.55 16.38 -34.36
C MET A 1 21.71 17.06 -33.29
N LYS A 2 20.55 16.48 -32.93
CA LYS A 2 19.73 16.99 -31.83
C LYS A 2 20.33 16.44 -30.53
N CYS A 3 20.87 17.34 -29.71
CA CYS A 3 21.28 17.05 -28.35
C CYS A 3 19.98 16.96 -27.51
N GLU A 4 19.39 15.77 -27.46
CA GLU A 4 18.32 15.48 -26.50
C GLU A 4 18.95 15.48 -25.11
N GLN A 5 18.65 16.52 -24.32
CA GLN A 5 18.97 16.57 -22.91
C GLN A 5 18.24 15.39 -22.22
N LYS A 6 18.95 14.27 -22.04
CA LYS A 6 18.50 13.18 -21.18
C LYS A 6 18.39 13.72 -19.75
N PRO A 7 17.36 13.33 -18.98
CA PRO A 7 17.23 13.76 -17.59
C PRO A 7 18.52 13.41 -16.85
N ALA A 8 19.02 14.33 -16.03
CA ALA A 8 20.21 14.14 -15.21
C ALA A 8 20.02 12.87 -14.36
N GLN A 9 20.59 11.76 -14.82
CA GLN A 9 20.62 10.50 -14.09
C GLN A 9 21.78 10.61 -13.12
N ASP A 10 21.50 10.65 -11.82
CA ASP A 10 22.53 10.52 -10.81
C ASP A 10 23.29 9.19 -11.06
N PRO A 11 24.60 9.22 -11.37
CA PRO A 11 25.34 8.01 -11.76
C PRO A 11 25.36 6.99 -10.62
N ALA A 12 25.55 7.45 -9.39
CA ALA A 12 25.54 6.65 -8.18
C ALA A 12 24.22 5.88 -7.96
N PHE A 13 23.08 6.57 -8.05
CA PHE A 13 21.76 5.95 -7.95
C PHE A 13 21.48 4.98 -9.09
N SER A 14 21.97 5.30 -10.29
CA SER A 14 21.86 4.43 -11.46
C SER A 14 22.68 3.16 -11.31
N ARG A 15 23.88 3.25 -10.73
CA ARG A 15 24.69 2.10 -10.33
C ARG A 15 23.99 1.27 -9.26
N TYR A 16 23.47 1.90 -8.21
CA TYR A 16 22.74 1.23 -7.14
C TYR A 16 21.51 0.47 -7.66
N ALA A 17 20.75 1.09 -8.57
CA ALA A 17 19.63 0.47 -9.25
C ALA A 17 20.05 -0.79 -10.02
N ALA A 18 21.14 -0.72 -10.79
CA ALA A 18 21.66 -1.85 -11.55
C ALA A 18 22.16 -2.99 -10.64
N GLU A 19 22.94 -2.67 -9.60
CA GLU A 19 23.45 -3.65 -8.64
C GLU A 19 22.33 -4.34 -7.85
N THR A 20 21.23 -3.63 -7.59
CA THR A 20 20.04 -4.18 -6.93
C THR A 20 19.20 -5.05 -7.87
N MET A 21 19.03 -4.64 -9.13
CA MET A 21 18.10 -5.28 -10.07
C MET A 21 18.71 -6.46 -10.84
N LEU A 22 20.01 -6.41 -11.17
CA LEU A 22 20.67 -7.46 -11.96
C LEU A 22 20.59 -8.85 -11.29
N PRO A 23 20.90 -9.02 -10.00
CA PRO A 23 20.79 -10.34 -9.34
C PRO A 23 19.37 -10.91 -9.38
N LEU A 24 18.35 -10.05 -9.25
CA LEU A 24 16.94 -10.46 -9.29
C LEU A 24 16.55 -10.99 -10.68
N LEU A 25 17.03 -10.34 -11.76
CA LEU A 25 16.76 -10.75 -13.14
C LEU A 25 17.51 -12.03 -13.52
N LEU A 26 18.76 -12.16 -13.08
CA LEU A 26 19.54 -13.37 -13.30
C LEU A 26 18.94 -14.56 -12.57
N SER A 27 18.54 -14.38 -11.30
CA SER A 27 17.82 -15.39 -10.53
C SER A 27 16.49 -15.76 -11.18
N LEU A 28 15.71 -14.78 -11.65
CA LEU A 28 14.48 -15.04 -12.41
C LEU A 28 14.75 -15.98 -13.58
N LYS A 29 15.77 -15.70 -14.41
CA LYS A 29 16.11 -16.56 -15.56
C LYS A 29 16.51 -17.98 -15.17
N GLN A 30 17.29 -18.14 -14.10
CA GLN A 30 17.73 -19.46 -13.64
C GLN A 30 16.55 -20.32 -13.16
N GLU A 31 15.59 -19.71 -12.46
CA GLU A 31 14.47 -20.42 -11.87
C GLU A 31 13.39 -20.82 -12.91
N LEU A 32 13.32 -20.15 -14.08
CA LEU A 32 12.34 -20.45 -15.12
C LEU A 32 12.42 -21.90 -15.63
N THR A 33 13.61 -22.49 -15.67
CA THR A 33 13.78 -23.89 -16.05
C THR A 33 13.05 -24.83 -15.07
N GLY A 34 13.20 -24.60 -13.77
CA GLY A 34 12.52 -25.42 -12.75
C GLY A 34 11.01 -25.17 -12.68
N VAL A 35 10.53 -23.97 -13.06
CA VAL A 35 9.09 -23.69 -13.21
C VAL A 35 8.47 -24.57 -14.31
N ARG A 36 9.22 -24.90 -15.37
CA ARG A 36 8.73 -25.73 -16.48
C ARG A 36 8.62 -27.20 -16.11
N THR A 37 9.66 -27.74 -15.47
CA THR A 37 9.72 -29.15 -15.09
C THR A 37 8.77 -29.48 -13.94
N ALA A 38 8.49 -28.50 -13.07
CA ALA A 38 7.67 -28.67 -11.86
C ALA A 38 8.21 -29.72 -10.90
N ASP A 39 9.53 -29.91 -10.86
CA ASP A 39 10.18 -30.89 -9.98
C ASP A 39 10.09 -30.48 -8.50
N ASP A 40 10.05 -29.17 -8.22
CA ASP A 40 9.95 -28.61 -6.88
C ASP A 40 9.06 -27.35 -6.88
N ILE A 41 8.09 -27.30 -5.95
CA ILE A 41 7.18 -26.17 -5.76
C ILE A 41 7.91 -24.87 -5.39
N GLU A 42 9.15 -24.97 -4.88
CA GLU A 42 9.94 -23.80 -4.50
C GLU A 42 10.47 -23.02 -5.72
N TYR A 43 10.61 -23.63 -6.90
CA TYR A 43 10.92 -22.88 -8.13
C TYR A 43 9.82 -21.86 -8.44
N VAL A 44 8.55 -22.25 -8.32
CA VAL A 44 7.41 -21.34 -8.49
C VAL A 44 7.42 -20.25 -7.43
N HIS A 45 7.74 -20.60 -6.18
CA HIS A 45 7.85 -19.63 -5.08
C HIS A 45 8.92 -18.57 -5.33
N ARG A 46 10.17 -19.00 -5.57
CA ARG A 46 11.32 -18.12 -5.79
C ARG A 46 11.11 -17.22 -6.99
N THR A 47 10.61 -17.78 -8.10
CA THR A 47 10.26 -17.00 -9.30
C THR A 47 9.17 -15.96 -9.01
N ARG A 48 8.12 -16.33 -8.25
CA ARG A 48 7.05 -15.38 -7.86
C ARG A 48 7.58 -14.27 -6.96
N VAL A 49 8.50 -14.57 -6.05
CA VAL A 49 9.13 -13.56 -5.18
C VAL A 49 10.02 -12.63 -6.00
N ALA A 50 10.86 -13.17 -6.88
CA ALA A 50 11.73 -12.39 -7.76
C ALA A 50 10.94 -11.42 -8.64
N THR A 51 9.89 -11.89 -9.31
CA THR A 51 9.03 -11.04 -10.17
C THR A 51 8.32 -9.93 -9.41
N ARG A 52 7.86 -10.18 -8.16
CA ARG A 52 7.30 -9.13 -7.29
C ARG A 52 8.33 -8.09 -6.89
N ARG A 53 9.54 -8.49 -6.53
CA ARG A 53 10.65 -7.57 -6.21
C ARG A 53 11.06 -6.75 -7.43
N ILE A 54 11.19 -7.37 -8.60
CA ILE A 54 11.48 -6.66 -9.87
C ILE A 54 10.41 -5.58 -10.13
N ARG A 55 9.13 -5.87 -9.90
CA ARG A 55 8.06 -4.86 -10.06
C ARG A 55 8.18 -3.70 -9.07
N ALA A 56 8.58 -3.96 -7.84
CA ALA A 56 8.86 -2.91 -6.87
C ALA A 56 10.06 -2.06 -7.34
N CYS A 57 11.17 -2.69 -7.72
CA CYS A 57 12.35 -2.01 -8.26
C CYS A 57 12.06 -1.18 -9.51
N LEU A 58 11.23 -1.68 -10.44
CA LEU A 58 10.78 -0.93 -11.62
C LEU A 58 9.99 0.35 -11.29
N THR A 59 9.45 0.43 -10.07
CA THR A 59 8.76 1.63 -9.57
C THR A 59 9.76 2.54 -8.86
N ILE A 60 10.54 1.98 -7.94
CA ILE A 60 11.54 2.69 -7.12
C ILE A 60 12.60 3.35 -8.01
N PHE A 61 13.20 2.59 -8.92
CA PHE A 61 14.31 3.06 -9.76
C PHE A 61 13.85 3.67 -11.08
N SER A 62 12.56 4.01 -11.21
CA SER A 62 12.02 4.64 -12.42
C SER A 62 12.84 5.84 -12.94
N PRO A 63 13.47 6.69 -12.11
CA PRO A 63 14.34 7.78 -12.60
C PRO A 63 15.56 7.33 -13.40
N SER A 64 16.15 6.17 -13.08
CA SER A 64 17.34 5.62 -13.75
C SER A 64 17.01 4.71 -14.94
N LEU A 65 15.73 4.46 -15.19
CA LEU A 65 15.26 3.51 -16.20
C LEU A 65 14.73 4.23 -17.45
N PRO A 66 14.68 3.55 -18.61
CA PRO A 66 14.28 4.18 -19.86
C PRO A 66 12.75 4.35 -19.92
N PRO A 67 12.22 5.59 -19.95
CA PRO A 67 10.79 5.85 -19.83
C PRO A 67 9.97 5.18 -20.94
N GLU A 68 10.54 5.06 -22.14
CA GLU A 68 9.90 4.43 -23.31
C GLU A 68 9.72 2.91 -23.15
N LYS A 69 10.58 2.23 -22.38
CA LYS A 69 10.52 0.77 -22.19
C LYS A 69 9.82 0.34 -20.89
N ILE A 70 9.84 1.18 -19.85
CA ILE A 70 9.30 0.86 -18.51
C ILE A 70 7.85 0.33 -18.59
N LYS A 71 7.00 0.93 -19.44
CA LYS A 71 5.59 0.50 -19.58
C LYS A 71 5.49 -0.95 -20.05
N ASN A 72 6.30 -1.33 -21.04
CA ASN A 72 6.35 -2.70 -21.56
C ASN A 72 6.91 -3.66 -20.51
N TRP A 73 8.05 -3.32 -19.91
CA TRP A 73 8.68 -4.13 -18.85
C TRP A 73 7.72 -4.40 -17.68
N ARG A 74 7.04 -3.36 -17.17
CA ARG A 74 6.06 -3.51 -16.09
C ARG A 74 4.85 -4.37 -16.48
N ARG A 75 4.45 -4.38 -17.77
CA ARG A 75 3.36 -5.22 -18.25
C ARG A 75 3.80 -6.69 -18.30
N THR A 76 4.91 -6.97 -18.98
CA THR A 76 5.39 -8.35 -19.16
C THR A 76 5.69 -9.03 -17.83
N ILE A 77 6.40 -8.36 -16.91
CA ILE A 77 6.68 -8.93 -15.58
C ILE A 77 5.40 -9.14 -14.77
N ARG A 78 4.39 -8.26 -14.90
CA ARG A 78 3.10 -8.43 -14.23
C ARG A 78 2.34 -9.64 -14.74
N ASP A 79 2.35 -9.88 -16.03
CA ASP A 79 1.61 -10.99 -16.65
C ASP A 79 2.16 -12.34 -16.16
N ILE A 80 3.49 -12.53 -16.15
CA ILE A 80 4.09 -13.74 -15.56
C ILE A 80 3.86 -13.82 -14.04
N THR A 81 3.90 -12.69 -13.31
CA THR A 81 3.62 -12.67 -11.86
C THR A 81 2.21 -13.21 -11.56
N ARG A 82 1.23 -12.91 -12.42
CA ARG A 82 -0.16 -13.37 -12.26
C ARG A 82 -0.28 -14.88 -12.46
N SER A 83 0.33 -15.41 -13.53
CA SER A 83 0.34 -16.86 -13.80
C SER A 83 1.03 -17.65 -12.68
N LEU A 84 2.17 -17.16 -12.18
CA LEU A 84 2.86 -17.74 -11.01
C LEU A 84 2.04 -17.64 -9.71
N GLY A 85 1.21 -16.60 -9.60
CA GLY A 85 0.31 -16.40 -8.47
C GLY A 85 -0.67 -17.55 -8.31
N GLU A 86 -1.42 -17.87 -9.36
CA GLU A 86 -2.42 -18.94 -9.31
C GLU A 86 -1.80 -20.30 -8.98
N ALA A 87 -0.63 -20.61 -9.55
CA ALA A 87 0.10 -21.83 -9.24
C ALA A 87 0.55 -21.90 -7.78
N ARG A 88 1.21 -20.85 -7.28
CA ARG A 88 1.69 -20.84 -5.90
C ARG A 88 0.55 -20.88 -4.89
N ASP A 89 -0.58 -20.24 -5.17
CA ASP A 89 -1.73 -20.26 -4.26
C ASP A 89 -2.28 -21.68 -4.10
N LEU A 90 -2.28 -22.48 -5.19
CA LEU A 90 -2.63 -23.90 -5.11
C LEU A 90 -1.55 -24.73 -4.39
N ASP A 91 -0.26 -24.49 -4.65
CA ASP A 91 0.83 -25.20 -3.96
C ASP A 91 0.76 -24.99 -2.44
N VAL A 92 0.51 -23.74 -1.99
CA VAL A 92 0.34 -23.39 -0.57
C VAL A 92 -0.91 -24.06 0.01
N GLN A 93 -2.03 -24.08 -0.72
CA GLN A 93 -3.24 -24.75 -0.25
C GLN A 93 -3.07 -26.27 -0.12
N ILE A 94 -2.36 -26.90 -1.06
CA ILE A 94 -2.03 -28.33 -1.02
C ILE A 94 -1.16 -28.63 0.21
N ASP A 95 -0.04 -27.91 0.38
CA ASP A 95 0.86 -28.09 1.53
C ASP A 95 0.15 -27.87 2.87
N PHE A 96 -0.72 -26.85 2.93
CA PHE A 96 -1.52 -26.57 4.12
C PHE A 96 -2.44 -27.73 4.47
N ILE A 97 -3.26 -28.23 3.53
CA ILE A 97 -4.20 -29.32 3.81
C ILE A 97 -3.47 -30.62 4.14
N ASP A 98 -2.38 -30.92 3.46
CA ASP A 98 -1.56 -32.12 3.71
C ASP A 98 -0.98 -32.12 5.14
N LYS A 99 -0.44 -30.97 5.59
CA LYS A 99 0.00 -30.77 6.98
C LYS A 99 -1.16 -30.74 7.97
N PHE A 100 -2.31 -30.20 7.58
CA PHE A 100 -3.49 -30.13 8.42
C PHE A 100 -4.00 -31.53 8.75
N ILE A 101 -4.15 -32.39 7.73
CA ILE A 101 -4.49 -33.82 7.86
C ILE A 101 -3.48 -34.49 8.80
N SER A 102 -2.18 -34.36 8.51
CA SER A 102 -1.12 -35.03 9.27
C SER A 102 -1.05 -34.65 10.75
N ARG A 103 -1.51 -33.45 11.12
CA ARG A 103 -1.47 -32.94 12.50
C ARG A 103 -2.73 -33.22 13.30
N HIS A 104 -3.90 -33.18 12.66
CA HIS A 104 -5.19 -33.25 13.34
C HIS A 104 -5.83 -34.63 13.27
N ILE A 105 -5.37 -35.48 12.34
CA ILE A 105 -5.84 -36.85 12.20
C ILE A 105 -4.74 -37.77 12.72
N ARG A 106 -4.93 -38.28 13.95
CA ARG A 106 -4.07 -39.34 14.50
C ARG A 106 -4.67 -40.69 14.13
N ASP A 107 -3.83 -41.66 13.79
CA ASP A 107 -4.27 -43.05 13.54
C ASP A 107 -4.60 -43.82 14.85
N GLU A 108 -5.01 -43.12 15.91
CA GLU A 108 -5.26 -43.70 17.22
C GLU A 108 -6.77 -43.93 17.45
N CYS A 109 -7.14 -45.21 17.51
CA CYS A 109 -8.49 -45.72 17.75
C CYS A 109 -9.11 -45.22 19.05
N GLN A 110 -10.42 -44.96 19.04
CA GLN A 110 -11.42 -45.46 20.01
C GLN A 110 -12.76 -44.74 19.83
N GLU A 111 -13.59 -45.10 18.85
CA GLU A 111 -15.04 -44.83 18.97
C GLU A 111 -15.88 -45.94 18.32
N GLU A 112 -16.91 -46.36 19.05
CA GLU A 112 -17.91 -47.33 18.62
C GLU A 112 -18.90 -46.67 17.65
N LEU A 113 -18.93 -47.12 16.39
CA LEU A 113 -19.92 -46.67 15.42
C LEU A 113 -21.22 -47.47 15.59
N LEU A 114 -22.28 -46.81 16.08
CA LEU A 114 -23.64 -47.32 16.08
C LEU A 114 -24.25 -47.20 14.67
N PHE A 115 -24.38 -48.32 13.97
CA PHE A 115 -25.21 -48.41 12.76
C PHE A 115 -26.55 -49.07 13.10
N TYR A 116 -27.65 -48.46 12.66
CA TYR A 116 -28.95 -49.13 12.57
C TYR A 116 -28.94 -50.03 11.33
N SER A 117 -28.99 -51.35 11.50
CA SER A 117 -29.03 -52.32 10.40
C SER A 117 -30.41 -52.96 10.26
N ASP A 118 -30.95 -52.96 9.03
CA ASP A 118 -32.05 -53.84 8.60
C ASP A 118 -31.64 -54.83 7.50
N HIS A 119 -30.34 -55.01 7.23
CA HIS A 119 -29.85 -55.95 6.20
C HIS A 119 -28.70 -56.82 6.71
N GLU A 120 -28.77 -58.12 6.37
CA GLU A 120 -27.87 -59.19 6.83
C GLU A 120 -26.37 -58.93 6.54
N PRO A 121 -25.47 -59.37 7.44
CA PRO A 121 -24.04 -59.07 7.34
C PRO A 121 -23.35 -59.98 6.32
N GLY A 122 -23.11 -59.44 5.12
CA GLY A 122 -22.01 -59.89 4.27
C GLY A 122 -20.68 -59.42 4.85
N HIS A 123 -19.65 -60.27 4.86
CA HIS A 123 -18.28 -59.94 5.29
C HIS A 123 -17.78 -58.63 4.63
N HIS A 124 -17.85 -57.52 5.36
CA HIS A 124 -17.35 -56.24 4.89
C HIS A 124 -15.86 -56.11 5.26
N PRO A 125 -14.95 -55.82 4.32
CA PRO A 125 -13.49 -55.84 4.55
C PRO A 125 -12.98 -54.78 5.55
N LEU A 126 -13.84 -53.85 5.99
CA LEU A 126 -13.52 -52.80 6.95
C LEU A 126 -14.11 -53.01 8.36
N PHE A 127 -15.01 -53.98 8.56
CA PHE A 127 -15.72 -54.13 9.84
C PHE A 127 -15.75 -55.58 10.31
N SER A 128 -15.57 -55.80 11.61
CA SER A 128 -15.68 -57.10 12.28
C SER A 128 -16.79 -57.05 13.31
N ALA A 129 -17.69 -58.04 13.29
CA ALA A 129 -18.76 -58.16 14.27
C ALA A 129 -18.22 -58.84 15.54
N LYS A 130 -18.49 -58.27 16.72
CA LYS A 130 -18.21 -58.94 18.00
C LYS A 130 -19.53 -59.07 18.77
N GLN A 131 -19.89 -60.29 19.15
CA GLN A 131 -20.97 -60.50 20.12
C GLN A 131 -20.42 -60.19 21.52
N VAL A 132 -21.05 -59.25 22.22
CA VAL A 132 -20.79 -59.02 23.64
C VAL A 132 -21.81 -59.84 24.42
N GLU A 133 -21.36 -60.88 25.13
CA GLU A 133 -22.21 -61.62 26.06
C GLU A 133 -22.44 -60.76 27.30
N GLY A 134 -23.63 -60.16 27.39
CA GLY A 134 -24.09 -59.50 28.60
C GLY A 134 -24.52 -60.52 29.65
N VAL A 135 -23.91 -60.49 30.83
CA VAL A 135 -24.42 -61.14 32.04
C VAL A 135 -25.40 -60.16 32.72
N GLY A 136 -26.67 -60.53 32.83
CA GLY A 136 -27.59 -59.91 33.80
C GLY A 136 -29.02 -59.62 33.31
N ASP A 137 -29.92 -60.55 33.66
CA ASP A 137 -31.39 -60.52 33.85
C ASP A 137 -32.31 -59.49 33.15
N ASN A 138 -33.26 -60.08 32.42
CA ASN A 138 -34.64 -59.64 32.14
C ASN A 138 -34.86 -58.36 31.31
N ASP A 139 -34.90 -58.51 29.98
CA ASP A 139 -36.09 -58.30 29.11
C ASP A 139 -35.66 -58.17 27.62
N GLU A 140 -36.30 -58.97 26.76
CA GLU A 140 -36.26 -59.06 25.28
C GLU A 140 -34.89 -59.09 24.51
N PRO A 141 -34.64 -60.12 23.65
CA PRO A 141 -33.39 -60.24 22.90
C PRO A 141 -33.43 -59.47 21.57
N GLY A 142 -33.05 -58.20 21.60
CA GLY A 142 -32.49 -57.53 20.42
C GLY A 142 -30.97 -57.71 20.42
N SER A 143 -30.43 -58.66 19.66
CA SER A 143 -28.98 -58.82 19.53
C SER A 143 -28.40 -57.63 18.75
N VAL A 144 -27.96 -56.58 19.44
CA VAL A 144 -27.25 -55.47 18.80
C VAL A 144 -25.86 -55.98 18.39
N GLN A 145 -25.67 -56.24 17.10
CA GLN A 145 -24.35 -56.55 16.55
C GLN A 145 -23.53 -55.25 16.48
N HIS A 146 -22.57 -55.09 17.38
CA HIS A 146 -21.59 -54.02 17.27
C HIS A 146 -20.57 -54.38 16.18
N LEU A 147 -20.55 -53.57 15.11
CA LEU A 147 -19.55 -53.62 14.05
C LEU A 147 -18.36 -52.73 14.43
N TYR A 148 -17.20 -53.34 14.63
CA TYR A 148 -15.96 -52.63 14.94
C TYR A 148 -15.16 -52.44 13.65
N CYS A 149 -14.77 -51.20 13.34
CA CYS A 149 -13.90 -50.92 12.21
C CYS A 149 -12.50 -51.49 12.48
N THR A 150 -11.97 -52.35 11.61
CA THR A 150 -10.65 -52.99 11.76
C THR A 150 -9.48 -52.10 11.32
N ARG A 151 -9.78 -50.91 10.79
CA ARG A 151 -8.83 -49.84 10.47
C ARG A 151 -9.26 -48.55 11.17
N SER A 152 -8.31 -47.77 11.67
CA SER A 152 -8.53 -46.38 12.10
C SER A 152 -9.33 -45.63 11.03
N PHE A 153 -10.58 -45.23 11.33
CA PHE A 153 -11.41 -44.42 10.45
C PHE A 153 -11.75 -43.10 11.16
N ASP A 154 -10.94 -42.08 10.93
CA ASP A 154 -11.24 -40.72 11.37
C ASP A 154 -12.30 -40.11 10.44
N ILE A 155 -13.46 -39.77 11.00
CA ILE A 155 -14.60 -39.18 10.28
C ILE A 155 -14.25 -37.84 9.60
N ASN A 156 -13.18 -37.16 10.02
CA ASN A 156 -12.70 -35.92 9.41
C ASN A 156 -11.85 -36.15 8.15
N ARG A 157 -11.28 -37.34 7.98
CA ARG A 157 -10.33 -37.65 6.90
C ARG A 157 -10.92 -37.57 5.49
N PRO A 158 -12.09 -38.18 5.20
CA PRO A 158 -12.59 -38.28 3.82
C PRO A 158 -12.83 -36.93 3.14
N GLY A 159 -13.38 -35.97 3.88
CA GLY A 159 -13.64 -34.62 3.37
C GLY A 159 -12.36 -33.87 2.99
N LEU A 160 -11.35 -33.96 3.85
CA LEU A 160 -10.07 -33.28 3.67
C LEU A 160 -9.23 -33.91 2.56
N GLU A 161 -9.22 -35.24 2.46
CA GLU A 161 -8.56 -35.95 1.36
C GLU A 161 -9.25 -35.66 0.02
N CYS A 162 -10.59 -35.57 -0.01
CA CYS A 162 -11.33 -35.15 -1.20
C CYS A 162 -10.87 -33.76 -1.66
N LEU A 163 -10.85 -32.78 -0.75
CA LEU A 163 -10.37 -31.43 -1.04
C LEU A 163 -8.92 -31.42 -1.55
N LEU A 164 -8.02 -32.15 -0.88
CA LEU A 164 -6.61 -32.27 -1.26
C LEU A 164 -6.46 -32.80 -2.69
N GLN A 165 -7.19 -33.85 -3.06
CA GLN A 165 -7.16 -34.42 -4.41
C GLN A 165 -7.70 -33.43 -5.46
N ARG A 166 -8.76 -32.68 -5.14
CA ARG A 166 -9.28 -31.63 -6.05
C ARG A 166 -8.26 -30.52 -6.29
N LEU A 167 -7.54 -30.11 -5.26
CA LEU A 167 -6.47 -29.10 -5.35
C LEU A 167 -5.31 -29.61 -6.19
N LYS A 168 -4.81 -30.83 -5.93
CA LYS A 168 -3.75 -31.49 -6.72
C LYS A 168 -4.14 -31.58 -8.21
N ALA A 169 -5.36 -32.03 -8.50
CA ALA A 169 -5.86 -32.12 -9.88
C ALA A 169 -6.02 -30.74 -10.54
N ARG A 170 -6.37 -29.68 -9.79
CA ARG A 170 -6.39 -28.31 -10.33
C ARG A 170 -4.98 -27.79 -10.61
N ARG A 171 -4.03 -28.05 -9.71
CA ARG A 171 -2.63 -27.64 -9.87
C ARG A 171 -1.97 -28.26 -11.09
N GLN A 172 -2.25 -29.54 -11.36
CA GLN A 172 -1.80 -30.23 -12.57
C GLN A 172 -2.39 -29.60 -13.84
N ARG A 173 -3.68 -29.25 -13.83
CA ARG A 173 -4.37 -28.65 -14.99
C ARG A 173 -3.81 -27.30 -15.42
N ILE A 174 -3.32 -26.48 -14.49
CA ILE A 174 -2.76 -25.16 -14.82
C ILE A 174 -1.29 -25.19 -15.21
N GLN A 175 -0.58 -26.31 -14.99
CA GLN A 175 0.85 -26.42 -15.30
C GLN A 175 1.17 -26.11 -16.77
N PRO A 176 0.41 -26.59 -17.79
CA PRO A 176 0.66 -26.24 -19.18
C PRO A 176 0.55 -24.73 -19.46
N ASP A 177 -0.38 -24.03 -18.80
CA ASP A 177 -0.56 -22.59 -18.97
C ASP A 177 0.56 -21.80 -18.28
N LEU A 178 1.09 -22.31 -17.17
CA LEU A 178 2.27 -21.76 -16.53
C LEU A 178 3.53 -21.91 -17.41
N VAL A 179 3.72 -23.08 -18.03
CA VAL A 179 4.79 -23.33 -19.00
C VAL A 179 4.69 -22.35 -20.18
N LYS A 180 3.50 -22.21 -20.77
CA LYS A 180 3.28 -21.21 -21.85
C LYS A 180 3.59 -19.79 -21.40
N ALA A 181 3.27 -19.42 -20.16
CA ALA A 181 3.56 -18.09 -19.63
C ALA A 181 5.07 -17.87 -19.47
N ALA A 182 5.81 -18.87 -19.00
CA ALA A 182 7.28 -18.84 -18.90
C ALA A 182 7.93 -18.74 -20.29
N ASP A 183 7.48 -19.54 -21.26
CA ASP A 183 7.98 -19.50 -22.63
C ASP A 183 7.68 -18.15 -23.30
N ARG A 184 6.48 -17.60 -23.07
CA ARG A 184 6.12 -16.26 -23.56
C ARG A 184 7.02 -15.18 -23.00
N LEU A 185 7.40 -15.27 -21.72
CA LEU A 185 8.31 -14.31 -21.10
C LEU A 185 9.67 -14.31 -21.82
N GLU A 186 10.24 -15.48 -22.08
CA GLU A 186 11.51 -15.59 -22.82
C GLU A 186 11.38 -15.09 -24.27
N LEU A 187 10.29 -15.44 -24.96
CA LEU A 187 10.03 -14.98 -26.33
C LEU A 187 9.90 -13.45 -26.44
N THR A 188 9.47 -12.76 -25.39
CA THR A 188 9.38 -11.29 -25.41
C THR A 188 10.75 -10.60 -25.40
N ALA A 189 11.83 -11.32 -25.07
CA ALA A 189 13.17 -10.79 -24.83
C ALA A 189 13.22 -9.61 -23.83
N VAL A 190 12.18 -9.43 -23.00
CA VAL A 190 12.10 -8.35 -22.03
C VAL A 190 13.15 -8.53 -20.91
N PRO A 191 13.29 -9.72 -20.28
CA PRO A 191 14.35 -9.92 -19.29
C PRO A 191 15.75 -9.64 -19.86
N GLU A 192 16.04 -10.09 -21.08
CA GLU A 192 17.29 -9.83 -21.80
C GLU A 192 17.48 -8.35 -22.04
N SER A 193 16.45 -7.66 -22.53
CA SER A 193 16.49 -6.21 -22.74
C SER A 193 16.73 -5.44 -21.45
N MET A 194 16.16 -5.89 -20.31
CA MET A 194 16.40 -5.29 -19.00
C MET A 194 17.84 -5.52 -18.54
N ILE A 195 18.33 -6.75 -18.64
CA ILE A 195 19.70 -7.13 -18.26
C ILE A 195 20.73 -6.32 -19.07
N SER A 196 20.59 -6.28 -20.40
CA SER A 196 21.49 -5.52 -21.26
C SER A 196 21.51 -4.03 -20.92
N TYR A 197 20.33 -3.44 -20.69
CA TYR A 197 20.24 -2.04 -20.29
C TYR A 197 20.89 -1.78 -18.92
N LEU A 198 20.65 -2.64 -17.93
CA LEU A 198 21.22 -2.46 -16.59
C LEU A 198 22.73 -2.67 -16.57
N HIS A 199 23.28 -3.55 -17.41
CA HIS A 199 24.73 -3.64 -17.61
C HIS A 199 25.30 -2.37 -18.23
N GLU A 200 24.67 -1.84 -19.28
CA GLU A 200 25.09 -0.57 -19.90
C GLU A 200 25.01 0.58 -18.88
N LEU A 201 23.93 0.64 -18.10
CA LEU A 201 23.72 1.64 -17.05
C LEU A 201 24.80 1.54 -15.97
N LYS A 202 25.13 0.33 -15.51
CA LYS A 202 26.19 0.09 -14.54
C LYS A 202 27.55 0.56 -15.04
N ILE A 203 27.93 0.15 -16.26
CA ILE A 203 29.21 0.52 -16.87
C ILE A 203 29.31 2.04 -17.04
N ARG A 204 28.25 2.70 -17.52
CA ARG A 204 28.23 4.16 -17.67
C ARG A 204 28.43 4.86 -16.34
N ALA A 205 27.72 4.42 -15.30
CA ALA A 205 27.85 4.98 -13.96
C ALA A 205 29.23 4.76 -13.33
N GLU A 206 29.88 3.63 -13.59
CA GLU A 206 31.25 3.34 -13.14
C GLU A 206 32.28 4.25 -13.83
N ILE A 207 32.11 4.51 -15.13
CA ILE A 207 32.98 5.43 -15.90
C ILE A 207 32.83 6.87 -15.39
N GLU A 208 31.62 7.27 -15.02
CA GLU A 208 31.31 8.61 -14.50
C GLU A 208 31.76 8.82 -13.04
N GLY A 209 32.41 7.83 -12.42
CA GLY A 209 33.00 7.94 -11.08
C GLY A 209 32.01 7.86 -9.92
N GLY A 210 30.78 7.39 -10.15
CA GLY A 210 29.76 7.27 -9.11
C GLY A 210 30.11 6.20 -8.07
N THR A 211 30.31 6.61 -6.82
CA THR A 211 30.18 5.71 -5.66
C THR A 211 28.74 5.20 -5.56
N VAL A 212 28.50 4.08 -4.89
CA VAL A 212 27.13 3.52 -4.78
C VAL A 212 26.21 4.39 -3.90
N ASN A 213 26.81 5.21 -3.04
CA ASN A 213 26.13 6.00 -2.02
C ASN A 213 26.18 7.49 -2.41
N SER A 214 25.12 7.99 -3.06
CA SER A 214 24.94 9.43 -3.28
C SER A 214 23.86 10.02 -2.39
N GLN A 215 23.93 11.33 -2.17
CA GLN A 215 22.88 12.10 -1.51
C GLN A 215 21.52 11.85 -2.18
N PHE A 216 21.46 11.88 -3.51
CA PHE A 216 20.24 11.59 -4.27
C PHE A 216 19.69 10.19 -3.95
N SER A 217 20.56 9.19 -3.79
CA SER A 217 20.13 7.83 -3.42
C SER A 217 19.51 7.77 -2.03
N TYR A 218 20.06 8.49 -1.05
CA TYR A 218 19.51 8.55 0.31
C TYR A 218 18.22 9.35 0.38
N GLU A 219 18.12 10.49 -0.32
CA GLU A 219 16.89 11.28 -0.41
C GLU A 219 15.77 10.46 -1.03
N HIS A 220 16.05 9.78 -2.15
CA HIS A 220 15.06 8.94 -2.82
C HIS A 220 14.64 7.74 -1.98
N ALA A 221 15.58 7.14 -1.24
CA ALA A 221 15.29 6.09 -0.26
C ALA A 221 14.39 6.60 0.86
N PHE A 222 14.73 7.75 1.45
CA PHE A 222 13.96 8.39 2.52
C PHE A 222 12.52 8.65 2.08
N VAL A 223 12.32 9.35 0.96
CA VAL A 223 10.97 9.66 0.44
C VAL A 223 10.18 8.37 0.15
N SER A 224 10.81 7.38 -0.48
CA SER A 224 10.16 6.10 -0.79
C SER A 224 9.74 5.33 0.46
N ILE A 225 10.61 5.28 1.48
CA ILE A 225 10.34 4.60 2.75
C ILE A 225 9.25 5.35 3.53
N MET A 226 9.36 6.66 3.69
CA MET A 226 8.37 7.46 4.42
C MET A 226 6.98 7.40 3.78
N THR A 227 6.91 7.46 2.45
CA THR A 227 5.65 7.27 1.71
C THR A 227 5.04 5.89 2.01
N ALA A 228 5.86 4.84 2.03
CA ALA A 228 5.38 3.48 2.29
C ALA A 228 4.97 3.26 3.75
N ILE A 229 5.65 3.89 4.71
CA ILE A 229 5.27 3.92 6.12
C ILE A 229 3.90 4.61 6.27
N SER A 230 3.74 5.81 5.72
CA SER A 230 2.46 6.54 5.78
C SER A 230 1.29 5.71 5.20
N ASN A 231 1.51 5.03 4.07
CA ASN A 231 0.50 4.15 3.48
C ASN A 231 0.14 2.94 4.37
N LEU A 232 1.05 2.48 5.23
CA LEU A 232 0.78 1.39 6.17
C LEU A 232 -0.03 1.91 7.37
N PHE A 233 0.37 3.05 7.94
CA PHE A 233 -0.33 3.71 9.05
C PHE A 233 -1.77 4.10 8.69
N TRP A 234 -2.05 4.36 7.42
CA TRP A 234 -3.42 4.57 6.93
C TRP A 234 -4.40 3.49 7.40
N PHE A 235 -3.94 2.24 7.54
CA PHE A 235 -4.81 1.13 7.91
C PHE A 235 -4.94 0.89 9.42
N GLU A 236 -4.22 1.66 10.23
CA GLU A 236 -4.25 1.54 11.69
C GLU A 236 -5.66 1.63 12.30
N PRO A 237 -6.56 2.55 11.88
CA PRO A 237 -7.90 2.63 12.47
C PRO A 237 -8.70 1.32 12.33
N TRP A 238 -8.48 0.58 11.23
CA TRP A 238 -9.16 -0.68 10.95
C TRP A 238 -8.66 -1.83 11.79
N LEU A 239 -7.52 -1.67 12.48
CA LEU A 239 -7.09 -2.65 13.47
C LEU A 239 -8.12 -2.81 14.57
N ASN A 240 -9.02 -1.85 14.83
CA ASN A 240 -10.07 -2.01 15.83
C ASN A 240 -11.36 -2.69 15.30
N GLU A 241 -11.41 -3.04 14.01
CA GLU A 241 -12.59 -3.62 13.35
C GLU A 241 -12.32 -5.05 12.85
N PRO A 242 -12.56 -6.11 13.65
CA PRO A 242 -12.18 -7.49 13.30
C PRO A 242 -12.80 -8.00 12.00
N ASP A 243 -14.01 -7.54 11.70
CA ASP A 243 -14.81 -7.96 10.54
C ASP A 243 -14.39 -7.27 9.22
N ASN A 244 -13.49 -6.29 9.26
CA ASN A 244 -13.10 -5.51 8.09
C ASN A 244 -12.00 -6.18 7.24
N ILE A 245 -12.33 -7.38 6.73
CA ILE A 245 -11.42 -8.26 5.97
C ILE A 245 -10.73 -7.53 4.81
N HIS A 246 -11.46 -6.67 4.09
CA HIS A 246 -10.91 -5.94 2.95
C HIS A 246 -9.77 -5.01 3.39
N GLN A 247 -9.94 -4.26 4.48
CA GLN A 247 -8.91 -3.32 4.93
C GLN A 247 -7.69 -4.04 5.51
N HIS A 248 -7.88 -5.17 6.21
CA HIS A 248 -6.77 -6.02 6.63
C HIS A 248 -5.96 -6.57 5.45
N HIS A 249 -6.65 -6.94 4.36
CA HIS A 249 -5.99 -7.37 3.13
C HIS A 249 -5.19 -6.24 2.47
N GLU A 250 -5.73 -5.03 2.39
CA GLU A 250 -5.02 -3.87 1.85
C GLU A 250 -3.83 -3.46 2.73
N MET A 251 -3.97 -3.54 4.06
CA MET A 251 -2.87 -3.36 5.01
C MET A 251 -1.73 -4.35 4.76
N ARG A 252 -2.06 -5.63 4.55
CA ARG A 252 -1.10 -6.66 4.17
C ARG A 252 -0.34 -6.30 2.89
N ILE A 253 -1.02 -5.73 1.89
CA ILE A 253 -0.38 -5.26 0.66
C ILE A 253 0.56 -4.09 0.95
N ALA A 254 0.15 -3.13 1.78
CA ALA A 254 0.98 -2.00 2.19
C ALA A 254 2.25 -2.47 2.93
N ALA A 255 2.11 -3.38 3.90
CA ALA A 255 3.23 -3.96 4.64
C ALA A 255 4.23 -4.67 3.71
N LYS A 256 3.74 -5.41 2.71
CA LYS A 256 4.58 -6.04 1.67
C LYS A 256 5.34 -5.01 0.84
N ARG A 257 4.68 -3.92 0.44
CA ARG A 257 5.31 -2.85 -0.35
C ARG A 257 6.42 -2.18 0.46
N LEU A 258 6.15 -1.82 1.71
CA LEU A 258 7.15 -1.25 2.62
C LEU A 258 8.34 -2.18 2.77
N ARG A 259 8.11 -3.47 3.05
CA ARG A 259 9.20 -4.46 3.13
C ARG A 259 10.02 -4.52 1.84
N TYR A 260 9.41 -4.56 0.66
CA TYR A 260 10.15 -4.60 -0.59
C TYR A 260 10.97 -3.33 -0.84
N ILE A 261 10.48 -2.17 -0.40
CA ILE A 261 11.23 -0.90 -0.45
C ILE A 261 12.43 -0.95 0.51
N LEU A 262 12.23 -1.39 1.75
CA LEU A 262 13.31 -1.56 2.72
C LEU A 262 14.36 -2.56 2.24
N GLU A 263 13.94 -3.69 1.66
CA GLU A 263 14.85 -4.67 1.05
C GLU A 263 15.64 -4.06 -0.12
N ALA A 264 14.99 -3.27 -0.98
CA ALA A 264 15.62 -2.63 -2.12
C ALA A 264 16.63 -1.54 -1.70
N PHE A 265 16.43 -0.85 -0.58
CA PHE A 265 17.34 0.16 -0.07
C PHE A 265 18.29 -0.33 1.04
N SER A 266 18.18 -1.58 1.47
CA SER A 266 18.98 -2.08 2.60
C SER A 266 20.49 -2.02 2.35
N GLY A 267 20.93 -2.09 1.09
CA GLY A 267 22.35 -2.02 0.74
C GLY A 267 22.94 -0.61 0.87
N LEU A 268 22.10 0.41 0.97
CA LEU A 268 22.49 1.81 1.08
C LEU A 268 22.94 2.18 2.50
N TYR A 269 22.48 1.46 3.53
CA TYR A 269 22.76 1.75 4.94
C TYR A 269 23.89 0.85 5.45
N GLU A 270 24.92 1.40 6.11
CA GLU A 270 26.10 0.64 6.58
C GLU A 270 25.74 -0.52 7.53
N CYS A 271 24.79 -0.29 8.44
CA CYS A 271 24.26 -1.31 9.35
C CYS A 271 23.15 -2.17 8.71
N GLY A 272 22.74 -1.84 7.48
CA GLY A 272 21.56 -2.36 6.79
C GLY A 272 20.25 -2.04 7.49
N LEU A 273 19.15 -2.63 6.99
CA LEU A 273 17.81 -2.51 7.56
C LEU A 273 17.27 -3.87 8.05
N LYS A 274 18.17 -4.77 8.47
CA LYS A 274 17.85 -6.18 8.73
C LYS A 274 16.83 -6.34 9.87
N THR A 275 16.98 -5.58 10.95
CA THR A 275 16.09 -5.60 12.12
C THR A 275 14.68 -5.12 11.76
N GLU A 276 14.60 -4.06 10.97
CA GLU A 276 13.35 -3.43 10.53
C GLU A 276 12.64 -4.35 9.54
N ILE A 277 13.38 -4.89 8.56
CA ILE A 277 12.86 -5.89 7.61
C ILE A 277 12.32 -7.13 8.34
N LYS A 278 12.99 -7.59 9.41
CA LYS A 278 12.52 -8.73 10.22
C LYS A 278 11.21 -8.42 10.96
N THR A 279 11.07 -7.20 11.48
CA THR A 279 9.84 -6.74 12.14
C THR A 279 8.68 -6.69 11.14
N PHE A 280 8.88 -6.07 9.98
CA PHE A 280 7.86 -6.04 8.92
C PHE A 280 7.56 -7.41 8.32
N LYS A 281 8.54 -8.33 8.31
CA LYS A 281 8.28 -9.73 7.96
C LYS A 281 7.33 -10.37 8.96
N SER A 282 7.53 -10.17 10.27
CA SER A 282 6.65 -10.73 11.30
C SER A 282 5.23 -10.17 11.17
N LEU A 283 5.08 -8.86 10.96
CA LEU A 283 3.79 -8.23 10.69
C LEU A 283 3.12 -8.81 9.43
N GLN A 284 3.90 -8.98 8.37
CA GLN A 284 3.42 -9.56 7.12
C GLN A 284 2.99 -11.03 7.29
N ASP A 285 3.69 -11.80 8.12
CA ASP A 285 3.41 -13.21 8.35
C ASP A 285 2.05 -13.35 9.07
N VAL A 286 1.79 -12.56 10.13
CA VAL A 286 0.47 -12.52 10.81
C VAL A 286 -0.65 -12.09 9.86
N LEU A 287 -0.48 -10.95 9.16
CA LEU A 287 -1.46 -10.49 8.16
C LEU A 287 -1.62 -11.49 7.00
N GLY A 288 -0.58 -12.25 6.70
CA GLY A 288 -0.56 -13.34 5.74
C GLY A 288 -1.47 -14.48 6.14
N ASP A 289 -1.24 -15.01 7.33
CA ASP A 289 -2.01 -16.12 7.87
C ASP A 289 -3.48 -15.74 8.09
N MET A 290 -3.76 -14.49 8.46
CA MET A 290 -5.13 -13.96 8.56
C MET A 290 -5.83 -14.03 7.21
N HIS A 291 -5.20 -13.48 6.17
CA HIS A 291 -5.75 -13.50 4.83
C HIS A 291 -5.93 -14.94 4.30
N ASP A 292 -5.00 -15.84 4.62
CA ASP A 292 -5.12 -17.24 4.23
C ASP A 292 -6.32 -17.91 4.93
N CYS A 293 -6.61 -17.56 6.19
CA CYS A 293 -7.84 -17.99 6.85
C CYS A 293 -9.09 -17.40 6.17
N ASP A 294 -9.09 -16.11 5.83
CA ASP A 294 -10.20 -15.45 5.14
C ASP A 294 -10.52 -16.15 3.79
N VAL A 295 -9.48 -16.50 3.03
CA VAL A 295 -9.61 -17.24 1.76
C VAL A 295 -10.24 -18.63 1.98
N TRP A 296 -9.87 -19.35 3.04
CA TRP A 296 -10.49 -20.63 3.36
C TRP A 296 -11.94 -20.49 3.83
N ILE A 297 -12.22 -19.50 4.68
CA ILE A 297 -13.57 -19.21 5.21
C ILE A 297 -14.54 -18.90 4.07
N GLU A 298 -14.08 -18.16 3.05
CA GLU A 298 -14.87 -17.89 1.84
C GLU A 298 -15.05 -19.14 0.96
N ARG A 299 -13.99 -19.93 0.76
CA ARG A 299 -13.97 -20.99 -0.26
C ARG A 299 -14.55 -22.33 0.20
N VAL A 300 -14.40 -22.71 1.46
CA VAL A 300 -14.86 -24.02 1.97
C VAL A 300 -16.37 -24.19 1.83
N PRO A 301 -17.22 -23.20 2.20
CA PRO A 301 -18.68 -23.32 2.01
C PRO A 301 -19.09 -23.54 0.55
N ALA A 302 -18.46 -22.81 -0.39
CA ALA A 302 -18.71 -22.98 -1.81
C ALA A 302 -18.28 -24.38 -2.29
N PHE A 303 -17.15 -24.88 -1.80
CA PHE A 303 -16.66 -26.23 -2.11
C PHE A 303 -17.60 -27.32 -1.59
N ILE A 304 -18.10 -27.20 -0.35
CA ILE A 304 -19.09 -28.11 0.26
C ILE A 304 -20.33 -28.18 -0.65
N LEU A 305 -20.86 -27.04 -1.07
CA LEU A 305 -22.05 -26.98 -1.95
C LEU A 305 -21.81 -27.69 -3.29
N ASP A 306 -20.64 -27.47 -3.90
CA ASP A 306 -20.28 -28.07 -5.18
C ASP A 306 -20.08 -29.58 -5.08
N GLU A 307 -19.43 -30.07 -4.02
CA GLU A 307 -19.27 -31.50 -3.80
C GLU A 307 -20.61 -32.16 -3.44
N LYS A 308 -21.52 -31.50 -2.71
CA LYS A 308 -22.88 -32.01 -2.47
C LYS A 308 -23.65 -32.25 -3.77
N LYS A 309 -23.57 -31.29 -4.71
CA LYS A 309 -24.14 -31.43 -6.07
C LYS A 309 -23.48 -32.54 -6.88
N ARG A 310 -22.21 -32.85 -6.65
CA ARG A 310 -21.51 -33.96 -7.33
C ARG A 310 -21.89 -35.31 -6.74
N ALA A 311 -21.97 -35.41 -5.42
CA ALA A 311 -22.41 -36.61 -4.71
C ALA A 311 -23.83 -37.01 -5.16
N TYR A 312 -24.77 -36.05 -5.17
CA TYR A 312 -26.13 -36.30 -5.66
C TYR A 312 -26.16 -36.79 -7.11
N ARG A 313 -25.36 -36.18 -8.00
CA ARG A 313 -25.28 -36.60 -9.41
C ARG A 313 -24.71 -38.01 -9.60
N TYR A 314 -23.83 -38.46 -8.72
CA TYR A 314 -23.15 -39.75 -8.85
C TYR A 314 -23.89 -40.88 -8.13
N PHE A 315 -24.36 -40.64 -6.90
CA PHE A 315 -24.98 -41.65 -6.04
C PHE A 315 -26.51 -41.60 -6.03
N GLY A 316 -27.13 -40.54 -6.57
CA GLY A 316 -28.59 -40.37 -6.59
C GLY A 316 -29.21 -39.97 -5.24
N ASN A 317 -28.44 -39.97 -4.16
CA ASN A 317 -28.85 -39.48 -2.84
C ASN A 317 -27.72 -38.64 -2.18
N PRO A 318 -28.03 -37.80 -1.18
CA PRO A 318 -27.04 -37.00 -0.48
C PRO A 318 -26.39 -37.74 0.71
N ASP A 319 -26.78 -38.97 1.01
CA ASP A 319 -26.44 -39.62 2.29
C ASP A 319 -24.93 -39.84 2.44
N PHE A 320 -24.25 -40.18 1.34
CA PHE A 320 -22.79 -40.28 1.29
C PHE A 320 -22.05 -38.95 1.49
N PHE A 321 -22.71 -37.81 1.31
CA PHE A 321 -22.09 -36.50 1.49
C PHE A 321 -21.81 -36.19 2.97
N SER A 322 -22.62 -36.73 3.88
CA SER A 322 -22.46 -36.51 5.33
C SER A 322 -21.04 -36.88 5.84
N ILE A 323 -20.44 -37.91 5.25
CA ILE A 323 -19.08 -38.39 5.55
C ILE A 323 -18.00 -37.37 5.12
N ILE A 324 -18.24 -36.64 4.03
CA ILE A 324 -17.31 -35.62 3.49
C ILE A 324 -17.50 -34.30 4.23
N GLU A 325 -18.75 -33.97 4.58
CA GLU A 325 -19.13 -32.70 5.20
C GLU A 325 -18.45 -32.48 6.56
N HIS A 326 -18.28 -33.54 7.36
CA HIS A 326 -17.76 -33.45 8.71
C HIS A 326 -16.35 -32.83 8.76
N GLY A 327 -15.40 -33.42 8.01
CA GLY A 327 -14.02 -32.90 7.95
C GLY A 327 -13.89 -31.50 7.36
N LEU A 328 -14.72 -31.16 6.38
CA LEU A 328 -14.74 -29.82 5.77
C LEU A 328 -15.30 -28.77 6.72
N SER A 329 -16.32 -29.13 7.50
CA SER A 329 -16.90 -28.26 8.53
C SER A 329 -15.92 -28.04 9.69
N GLY A 330 -15.20 -29.08 10.10
CA GLY A 330 -14.11 -28.98 11.09
C GLY A 330 -12.98 -28.06 10.61
N LEU A 331 -12.59 -28.14 9.34
CA LEU A 331 -11.63 -27.19 8.76
C LEU A 331 -12.15 -25.75 8.80
N LEU A 332 -13.40 -25.52 8.38
CA LEU A 332 -14.00 -24.18 8.38
C LEU A 332 -14.00 -23.56 9.78
N GLU A 333 -14.44 -24.32 10.78
CA GLU A 333 -14.49 -23.85 12.16
C GLU A 333 -13.09 -23.57 12.71
N ASN A 334 -12.14 -24.45 12.43
CA ASN A 334 -10.74 -24.25 12.81
C ASN A 334 -10.15 -22.97 12.17
N ARG A 335 -10.46 -22.67 10.91
CA ARG A 335 -9.99 -21.44 10.23
C ARG A 335 -10.64 -20.17 10.80
N LYS A 336 -11.92 -20.21 11.16
CA LYS A 336 -12.59 -19.09 11.84
C LYS A 336 -11.94 -18.78 13.19
N ASN A 337 -11.72 -19.81 14.01
CA ASN A 337 -11.09 -19.65 15.32
C ASN A 337 -9.65 -19.13 15.20
N ARG A 338 -8.85 -19.70 14.29
CA ARG A 338 -7.48 -19.21 14.05
C ARG A 338 -7.44 -17.76 13.55
N ARG A 339 -8.43 -17.33 12.75
CA ARG A 339 -8.51 -15.95 12.26
C ARG A 339 -8.77 -14.93 13.38
N VAL A 340 -9.52 -15.31 14.41
CA VAL A 340 -9.75 -14.48 15.61
C VAL A 340 -8.46 -14.41 16.44
N GLU A 341 -7.79 -15.55 16.66
CA GLU A 341 -6.50 -15.58 17.37
C GLU A 341 -5.45 -14.69 16.70
N LEU A 342 -5.29 -14.82 15.38
CA LEU A 342 -4.33 -14.03 14.61
C LEU A 342 -4.63 -12.53 14.64
N PHE A 343 -5.90 -12.13 14.74
CA PHE A 343 -6.27 -10.73 14.89
C PHE A 343 -5.82 -10.17 16.25
N ASN A 344 -5.95 -10.95 17.31
CA ASN A 344 -5.42 -10.59 18.63
C ASN A 344 -3.88 -10.54 18.61
N GLU A 345 -3.22 -11.51 17.95
CA GLU A 345 -1.76 -11.49 17.75
C GLU A 345 -1.30 -10.23 16.97
N LEU A 346 -2.07 -9.81 15.96
CA LEU A 346 -1.81 -8.60 15.18
C LEU A 346 -1.85 -7.35 16.07
N HIS A 347 -2.85 -7.21 16.92
CA HIS A 347 -2.95 -6.11 17.88
C HIS A 347 -1.74 -6.03 18.80
N VAL A 348 -1.39 -7.15 19.44
CA VAL A 348 -0.24 -7.22 20.36
C VAL A 348 1.05 -6.86 19.63
N LEU A 349 1.23 -7.36 18.40
CA LEU A 349 2.40 -7.04 17.59
C LEU A 349 2.44 -5.55 17.20
N TRP A 350 1.30 -4.97 16.82
CA TRP A 350 1.21 -3.56 16.43
C TRP A 350 1.49 -2.62 17.60
N ASP A 351 0.89 -2.88 18.77
CA ASP A 351 1.14 -2.11 19.98
C ASP A 351 2.61 -2.19 20.41
N LYS A 352 3.22 -3.38 20.32
CA LYS A 352 4.65 -3.55 20.58
C LYS A 352 5.52 -2.69 19.65
N ILE A 353 5.20 -2.66 18.35
CA ILE A 353 5.91 -1.82 17.38
C ILE A 353 5.74 -0.33 17.74
N ARG A 354 4.60 0.08 18.29
CA ARG A 354 4.35 1.47 18.72
C ARG A 354 5.11 1.83 20.00
N GLU A 355 5.08 0.98 21.02
CA GLU A 355 5.58 1.27 22.36
C GLU A 355 7.11 1.19 22.48
N GLU A 356 7.77 0.36 21.67
CA GLU A 356 9.22 0.16 21.75
C GLU A 356 10.04 1.26 21.03
N GLY A 357 9.41 2.36 20.61
CA GLY A 357 10.09 3.44 19.86
C GLY A 357 10.69 2.96 18.54
N PHE A 358 10.19 1.85 17.98
CA PHE A 358 10.68 1.27 16.73
C PHE A 358 10.63 2.28 15.58
N TRP A 359 9.54 3.04 15.50
CA TRP A 359 9.36 4.06 14.47
C TRP A 359 10.40 5.16 14.57
N ASP A 360 10.69 5.63 15.78
CA ASP A 360 11.72 6.65 16.02
C ASP A 360 13.10 6.14 15.59
N GLN A 361 13.44 4.90 15.93
CA GLN A 361 14.70 4.26 15.52
C GLN A 361 14.81 4.07 14.00
N LEU A 362 13.72 3.64 13.34
CA LEU A 362 13.68 3.51 11.89
C LEU A 362 13.80 4.89 11.22
N MET A 363 13.07 5.89 11.70
CA MET A 363 13.14 7.26 11.19
C MET A 363 14.55 7.84 11.39
N GLU A 364 15.17 7.62 12.53
CA GLU A 364 16.54 8.04 12.80
C GLU A 364 17.52 7.35 11.85
N LYS A 365 17.45 6.03 11.68
CA LYS A 365 18.33 5.29 10.76
C LYS A 365 18.15 5.69 9.30
N VAL A 366 16.92 5.90 8.85
CA VAL A 366 16.63 6.26 7.45
C VAL A 366 17.01 7.73 7.18
N SER A 367 16.97 8.58 8.20
CA SER A 367 17.45 9.97 8.11
C SER A 367 18.95 10.12 8.33
N HIS A 368 19.63 9.21 9.03
CA HIS A 368 21.04 9.39 9.43
C HIS A 368 22.02 9.42 8.26
N PRO A 369 21.93 8.58 7.21
CA PRO A 369 22.82 8.72 6.06
C PRO A 369 22.48 9.89 5.14
N ALA A 370 21.21 10.31 5.11
CA ALA A 370 20.87 11.63 4.57
C ALA A 370 21.55 12.74 5.40
N ARG A 371 21.81 12.52 6.70
CA ARG A 371 22.59 13.43 7.58
C ARG A 371 24.11 13.29 7.45
N SER A 372 24.67 12.10 7.22
CA SER A 372 26.13 11.86 7.13
C SER A 372 26.67 12.02 5.71
N SER A 373 25.83 11.97 4.66
CA SER A 373 26.21 12.47 3.33
C SER A 373 26.45 13.98 3.30
N PHE A 374 26.11 14.67 4.39
CA PHE A 374 26.56 16.04 4.65
C PHE A 374 27.93 16.10 5.33
N ARG A 375 28.62 15.00 5.65
CA ARG A 375 29.95 15.06 6.28
C ARG A 375 30.90 13.99 5.72
N GLU A 376 32.00 14.50 5.14
CA GLU A 376 33.24 13.83 4.74
C GLU A 376 33.14 13.19 3.33
N ASP A 377 33.30 13.94 2.23
CA ASP A 377 34.63 14.38 1.77
C ASP A 377 34.58 15.64 0.87
N ASP A 378 33.74 16.62 1.22
CA ASP A 378 33.93 17.99 0.78
C ASP A 378 33.62 18.92 1.94
N ALA A 379 34.66 19.35 2.65
CA ALA A 379 34.63 20.47 3.60
C ALA A 379 34.26 21.82 2.92
N GLN A 380 33.66 21.78 1.73
CA GLN A 380 33.19 22.90 0.92
C GLN A 380 31.68 22.83 0.59
N ASP A 381 30.95 21.73 0.81
CA ASP A 381 29.51 21.63 0.44
C ASP A 381 28.51 21.66 1.61
N ASN A 382 29.00 21.64 2.87
CA ASN A 382 28.17 21.90 4.05
C ASN A 382 27.65 23.35 4.16
N ASP A 383 28.18 24.23 3.32
CA ASP A 383 27.72 25.61 3.18
C ASP A 383 26.55 25.75 2.19
N ARG A 384 26.11 24.66 1.52
CA ARG A 384 25.00 24.78 0.57
C ARG A 384 23.63 24.68 1.24
N PRO A 385 22.79 25.72 1.08
CA PRO A 385 21.48 25.77 1.69
C PRO A 385 20.56 24.64 1.20
N VAL A 386 19.83 23.99 2.12
CA VAL A 386 18.78 23.03 1.76
C VAL A 386 17.50 23.81 1.47
N THR A 387 16.95 23.68 0.27
CA THR A 387 15.74 24.39 -0.11
C THR A 387 14.57 23.42 -0.28
N ILE A 388 13.46 23.71 0.39
CA ILE A 388 12.22 22.92 0.39
C ILE A 388 11.10 23.83 -0.12
N ALA A 389 10.33 23.37 -1.10
CA ALA A 389 9.13 24.07 -1.52
C ALA A 389 7.94 23.67 -0.64
N LEU A 390 7.25 24.66 -0.10
CA LEU A 390 6.06 24.51 0.72
C LEU A 390 4.87 24.99 -0.09
N ILE A 391 3.94 24.09 -0.36
CA ILE A 391 2.74 24.35 -1.16
C ILE A 391 1.48 24.03 -0.34
N SER A 392 0.34 24.60 -0.73
CA SER A 392 -0.98 24.26 -0.18
C SER A 392 -2.08 24.76 -1.13
N ASP A 393 -3.33 24.36 -0.86
CA ASP A 393 -4.54 24.96 -1.43
C ASP A 393 -4.53 24.95 -2.98
N ILE A 394 -4.13 23.80 -3.55
CA ILE A 394 -4.05 23.57 -5.00
C ILE A 394 -5.44 23.54 -5.64
N HIS A 395 -6.43 23.04 -4.90
CA HIS A 395 -7.83 22.98 -5.31
C HIS A 395 -8.07 22.50 -6.75
N ALA A 396 -7.43 21.41 -7.17
CA ALA A 396 -7.58 20.84 -8.51
C ALA A 396 -7.21 21.80 -9.67
N ASN A 397 -6.35 22.80 -9.42
CA ASN A 397 -5.79 23.69 -10.43
C ASN A 397 -4.45 23.13 -10.97
N LEU A 398 -4.54 22.19 -11.90
CA LEU A 398 -3.37 21.52 -12.48
C LEU A 398 -2.37 22.49 -13.16
N PRO A 399 -2.79 23.47 -13.99
CA PRO A 399 -1.86 24.40 -14.61
C PRO A 399 -1.02 25.19 -13.59
N ALA A 400 -1.61 25.57 -12.46
CA ALA A 400 -0.89 26.25 -11.39
C ALA A 400 0.12 25.32 -10.70
N LEU A 401 -0.28 24.08 -10.39
CA LEU A 401 0.61 23.09 -9.78
C LEU A 401 1.81 22.77 -10.68
N GLU A 402 1.59 22.56 -11.99
CA GLU A 402 2.65 22.33 -12.96
C GLU A 402 3.67 23.48 -12.97
N ALA A 403 3.19 24.72 -12.97
CA ALA A 403 4.04 25.91 -12.95
C ALA A 403 4.84 26.04 -11.65
N VAL A 404 4.19 25.82 -10.49
CA VAL A 404 4.84 25.89 -9.18
C VAL A 404 5.92 24.83 -9.02
N LEU A 405 5.65 23.56 -9.36
CA LEU A 405 6.65 22.50 -9.24
C LEU A 405 7.84 22.72 -10.18
N ALA A 406 7.60 23.26 -11.38
CA ALA A 406 8.66 23.61 -12.31
C ALA A 406 9.54 24.77 -11.78
N ASP A 407 8.92 25.84 -11.28
CA ASP A 407 9.62 26.98 -10.69
C ASP A 407 10.40 26.61 -9.43
N ALA A 408 9.79 25.83 -8.52
CA ALA A 408 10.44 25.32 -7.32
C ALA A 408 11.69 24.50 -7.65
N LYS A 409 11.58 23.60 -8.63
CA LYS A 409 12.72 22.80 -9.11
C LYS A 409 13.82 23.69 -9.70
N GLN A 410 13.46 24.71 -10.48
CA GLN A 410 14.43 25.66 -11.03
C GLN A 410 15.15 26.46 -9.95
N LYS A 411 14.48 26.74 -8.83
CA LYS A 411 15.04 27.43 -7.66
C LYS A 411 15.78 26.50 -6.69
N GLY A 412 16.02 25.25 -7.09
CA GLY A 412 16.83 24.31 -6.33
C GLY A 412 16.08 23.61 -5.19
N ALA A 413 14.75 23.61 -5.19
CA ALA A 413 13.99 22.85 -4.21
C ALA A 413 14.28 21.34 -4.37
N THR A 414 14.76 20.70 -3.32
CA THR A 414 15.08 19.26 -3.30
C THR A 414 13.89 18.41 -2.85
N ALA A 415 12.96 19.01 -2.11
CA ALA A 415 11.72 18.39 -1.65
C ALA A 415 10.53 19.35 -1.76
N VAL A 416 9.33 18.78 -1.80
CA VAL A 416 8.07 19.53 -1.83
C VAL A 416 7.13 18.98 -0.76
N LEU A 417 6.68 19.87 0.13
CA LEU A 417 5.73 19.58 1.20
C LEU A 417 4.40 20.28 0.87
N ASN A 418 3.30 19.53 0.91
CA ASN A 418 1.96 20.01 0.62
C ASN A 418 1.10 20.01 1.89
N ALA A 419 0.69 21.19 2.34
CA ALA A 419 -0.12 21.39 3.52
C ALA A 419 -1.63 21.20 3.27
N GLY A 420 -2.02 20.36 2.31
CA GLY A 420 -3.42 19.96 2.09
C GLY A 420 -4.20 20.82 1.09
N ASP A 421 -5.47 20.46 0.94
CA ASP A 421 -6.41 21.03 -0.04
C ASP A 421 -5.94 20.86 -1.48
N SER A 422 -5.63 19.60 -1.79
CA SER A 422 -5.19 19.21 -3.13
C SER A 422 -6.35 19.32 -4.15
N ILE A 423 -7.59 19.07 -3.71
CA ILE A 423 -8.79 19.13 -4.56
C ILE A 423 -9.83 20.12 -4.02
N GLY A 424 -10.92 20.28 -4.76
CA GLY A 424 -12.05 21.13 -4.36
C GLY A 424 -12.73 21.76 -5.56
N TYR A 425 -12.26 22.94 -5.95
CA TYR A 425 -12.97 23.83 -6.89
C TYR A 425 -12.56 23.71 -8.36
N GLY A 426 -11.35 23.24 -8.64
CA GLY A 426 -10.77 23.21 -9.99
C GLY A 426 -11.20 22.02 -10.84
N ALA A 427 -10.86 22.10 -12.13
CA ALA A 427 -11.32 21.16 -13.14
C ALA A 427 -10.57 19.81 -13.16
N PHE A 428 -9.44 19.68 -12.46
CA PHE A 428 -8.48 18.58 -12.64
C PHE A 428 -8.23 17.73 -11.36
N PRO A 429 -9.28 17.20 -10.69
CA PRO A 429 -9.11 16.54 -9.41
C PRO A 429 -8.25 15.27 -9.48
N ASP A 430 -8.43 14.43 -10.51
CA ASP A 430 -7.67 13.18 -10.65
C ASP A 430 -6.25 13.41 -11.16
N GLU A 431 -6.11 14.37 -12.07
CA GLU A 431 -4.83 14.71 -12.66
C GLU A 431 -3.90 15.35 -11.63
N VAL A 432 -4.42 16.23 -10.75
CA VAL A 432 -3.64 16.82 -9.65
C VAL A 432 -3.15 15.75 -8.68
N ILE A 433 -4.02 14.85 -8.21
CA ILE A 433 -3.60 13.78 -7.30
C ILE A 433 -2.59 12.84 -7.97
N SER A 434 -2.81 12.49 -9.23
CA SER A 434 -1.85 11.68 -10.00
C SER A 434 -0.50 12.37 -10.12
N TYR A 435 -0.49 13.69 -10.35
CA TYR A 435 0.73 14.46 -10.52
C TYR A 435 1.50 14.58 -9.20
N LEU A 436 0.84 14.93 -8.09
CA LEU A 436 1.44 14.95 -6.75
C LEU A 436 2.12 13.62 -6.40
N ARG A 437 1.43 12.50 -6.69
CA ARG A 437 1.96 11.15 -6.48
C ARG A 437 3.17 10.86 -7.35
N SER A 438 3.11 11.19 -8.64
CA SER A 438 4.21 10.94 -9.59
C SER A 438 5.44 11.84 -9.35
N SER A 439 5.21 13.01 -8.76
CA SER A 439 6.23 13.99 -8.39
C SER A 439 6.73 13.82 -6.96
N HIS A 440 6.28 12.77 -6.25
CA HIS A 440 6.71 12.41 -4.90
C HIS A 440 6.53 13.54 -3.86
N VAL A 441 5.45 14.32 -3.98
CA VAL A 441 5.11 15.39 -3.04
C VAL A 441 4.55 14.80 -1.75
N LEU A 442 5.15 15.13 -0.61
CA LEU A 442 4.64 14.71 0.71
C LEU A 442 3.44 15.58 1.08
N SER A 443 2.27 14.98 1.25
CA SER A 443 1.01 15.71 1.43
C SER A 443 0.32 15.32 2.73
N VAL A 444 -0.27 16.30 3.41
CA VAL A 444 -1.33 16.07 4.41
C VAL A 444 -2.70 16.23 3.76
N ILE A 445 -3.74 15.74 4.43
CA ILE A 445 -5.13 15.93 4.01
C ILE A 445 -5.61 17.33 4.40
N GLY A 446 -6.34 18.01 3.52
CA GLY A 446 -7.03 19.27 3.83
C GLY A 446 -8.52 19.10 4.14
N ASN A 447 -9.16 20.17 4.58
CA ASN A 447 -10.58 20.14 4.94
C ASN A 447 -11.47 19.97 3.69
N TYR A 448 -11.08 20.52 2.53
CA TYR A 448 -11.81 20.29 1.28
C TYR A 448 -11.58 18.89 0.73
N ASP A 449 -10.40 18.32 0.91
CA ASP A 449 -10.13 16.92 0.57
C ASP A 449 -11.10 15.99 1.35
N LEU A 450 -11.22 16.20 2.66
CA LEU A 450 -12.20 15.51 3.50
C LEU A 450 -13.65 15.75 3.08
N ALA A 451 -14.00 17.01 2.75
CA ALA A 451 -15.35 17.36 2.33
C ALA A 451 -15.78 16.61 1.07
N VAL A 452 -14.89 16.49 0.08
CA VAL A 452 -15.12 15.69 -1.14
C VAL A 452 -15.35 14.22 -0.80
N LEU A 453 -14.48 13.64 0.02
CA LEU A 453 -14.51 12.20 0.38
C LEU A 453 -15.74 11.83 1.22
N SER A 454 -16.17 12.71 2.12
CA SER A 454 -17.27 12.45 3.07
C SER A 454 -18.65 12.24 2.42
N LYS A 455 -18.81 12.65 1.15
CA LYS A 455 -20.10 12.64 0.42
C LYS A 455 -21.24 13.40 1.13
N LYS A 456 -20.96 14.25 2.12
CA LYS A 456 -21.97 15.07 2.81
C LYS A 456 -22.75 15.99 1.85
N TRP A 457 -22.14 16.30 0.70
CA TRP A 457 -22.78 16.96 -0.43
C TRP A 457 -23.97 16.18 -1.04
N LYS A 458 -24.25 14.94 -0.63
CA LYS A 458 -25.47 14.19 -1.03
C LYS A 458 -26.70 14.45 -0.16
N THR A 459 -26.51 14.80 1.10
CA THR A 459 -27.57 14.77 2.13
C THR A 459 -27.77 16.09 2.85
N GLY A 460 -26.81 17.03 2.78
CA GLY A 460 -26.93 18.34 3.41
C GLY A 460 -27.85 19.31 2.66
N ARG A 461 -28.59 20.15 3.39
CA ARG A 461 -29.10 21.43 2.86
C ARG A 461 -27.89 22.34 2.63
N PRO A 462 -27.53 22.69 1.39
CA PRO A 462 -26.30 23.42 1.12
C PRO A 462 -26.39 24.86 1.63
N ARG A 463 -25.30 25.37 2.24
CA ARG A 463 -25.10 26.82 2.44
C ARG A 463 -24.77 27.52 1.11
N SER A 464 -24.22 26.80 0.12
CA SER A 464 -23.96 27.28 -1.24
C SER A 464 -24.13 26.14 -2.26
N HIS A 465 -25.00 26.35 -3.26
CA HIS A 465 -25.24 25.39 -4.35
C HIS A 465 -23.97 25.13 -5.18
N ASP A 466 -23.17 26.16 -5.43
CA ASP A 466 -21.94 26.07 -6.20
C ASP A 466 -20.88 25.21 -5.48
N LYS A 467 -20.66 25.44 -4.18
CA LYS A 467 -19.72 24.64 -3.37
C LYS A 467 -20.11 23.15 -3.40
N GLN A 468 -21.40 22.83 -3.32
CA GLN A 468 -21.90 21.46 -3.44
C GLN A 468 -21.65 20.85 -4.83
N ALA A 469 -21.85 21.64 -5.89
CA ALA A 469 -21.59 21.21 -7.26
C ALA A 469 -20.10 20.87 -7.47
N ALA A 470 -19.19 21.69 -6.94
CA ALA A 470 -17.74 21.43 -6.97
C ALA A 470 -17.37 20.13 -6.26
N MET A 471 -17.82 19.93 -5.01
CA MET A 471 -17.46 18.72 -4.25
C MET A 471 -17.97 17.43 -4.93
N ARG A 472 -19.20 17.48 -5.45
CA ARG A 472 -19.78 16.38 -6.23
C ARG A 472 -18.96 16.11 -7.49
N PHE A 473 -18.62 17.15 -8.24
CA PHE A 473 -17.81 17.05 -9.45
C PHE A 473 -16.44 16.45 -9.15
N ALA A 474 -15.74 16.95 -8.13
CA ALA A 474 -14.44 16.44 -7.70
C ALA A 474 -14.53 14.95 -7.36
N PHE A 475 -15.51 14.53 -6.56
CA PHE A 475 -15.68 13.13 -6.19
C PHE A 475 -15.95 12.22 -7.41
N GLN A 476 -16.80 12.67 -8.34
CA GLN A 476 -17.18 11.88 -9.52
C GLN A 476 -16.03 11.72 -10.52
N ASN A 477 -15.13 12.71 -10.58
CA ASN A 477 -14.02 12.73 -11.52
C ASN A 477 -12.72 12.16 -10.93
N LEU A 478 -12.72 11.66 -9.70
CA LEU A 478 -11.58 10.91 -9.15
C LEU A 478 -11.67 9.41 -9.47
N SER A 479 -10.56 8.84 -9.90
CA SER A 479 -10.36 7.38 -9.99
C SER A 479 -10.51 6.72 -8.62
N LYS A 480 -10.74 5.40 -8.60
CA LYS A 480 -10.84 4.64 -7.34
C LYS A 480 -9.49 4.68 -6.60
N GLU A 481 -8.42 4.59 -7.37
CA GLU A 481 -7.03 4.61 -6.90
C GLU A 481 -6.69 5.94 -6.23
N ASN A 482 -7.01 7.08 -6.87
CA ASN A 482 -6.73 8.40 -6.30
C ASN A 482 -7.64 8.74 -5.12
N ARG A 483 -8.89 8.25 -5.11
CA ARG A 483 -9.75 8.35 -3.90
C ARG A 483 -9.15 7.60 -2.72
N THR A 484 -8.63 6.40 -2.96
CA THR A 484 -8.01 5.59 -1.90
C THR A 484 -6.74 6.26 -1.38
N TYR A 485 -5.92 6.83 -2.27
CA TYR A 485 -4.74 7.60 -1.89
C TYR A 485 -5.08 8.87 -1.11
N LEU A 486 -6.06 9.65 -1.58
CA LEU A 486 -6.45 10.91 -0.96
C LEU A 486 -7.07 10.67 0.41
N ALA A 487 -7.90 9.64 0.53
CA ALA A 487 -8.34 9.18 1.85
C ALA A 487 -7.10 8.90 2.69
N GLY A 488 -6.16 8.10 2.15
CA GLY A 488 -4.83 7.73 2.64
C GLY A 488 -3.95 8.76 3.35
N LEU A 489 -4.21 10.06 3.17
CA LEU A 489 -3.32 11.10 3.64
C LEU A 489 -3.46 11.33 5.15
N SER A 490 -2.32 11.49 5.83
CA SER A 490 -2.26 11.84 7.25
C SER A 490 -2.78 13.26 7.48
N TRP A 491 -3.30 13.50 8.69
CA TRP A 491 -3.70 14.84 9.15
C TRP A 491 -2.50 15.76 9.34
N GLU A 492 -1.42 15.22 9.90
CA GLU A 492 -0.14 15.88 10.04
C GLU A 492 0.99 14.91 9.75
N PHE A 493 2.17 15.46 9.46
CA PHE A 493 3.43 14.70 9.56
C PHE A 493 4.54 15.60 10.08
N ARG A 494 5.55 14.99 10.70
CA ARG A 494 6.71 15.67 11.25
C ARG A 494 7.98 15.20 10.55
N LEU A 495 8.86 16.14 10.26
CA LEU A 495 10.16 15.90 9.65
C LEU A 495 11.23 16.60 10.48
N ARG A 496 12.46 16.06 10.47
CA ARG A 496 13.60 16.76 11.06
C ARG A 496 14.67 16.96 10.01
N VAL A 497 14.90 18.20 9.61
CA VAL A 497 15.85 18.58 8.53
C VAL A 497 16.88 19.53 9.11
N ARG A 498 18.18 19.22 8.93
CA ARG A 498 19.30 20.02 9.47
C ARG A 498 19.20 20.34 10.99
N GLY A 499 18.62 19.42 11.76
CA GLY A 499 18.41 19.59 13.20
C GLY A 499 17.09 20.26 13.58
N THR A 500 16.46 20.97 12.64
CA THR A 500 15.18 21.67 12.75
C THR A 500 14.00 20.72 12.60
N ASN A 501 13.11 20.71 13.59
CA ASN A 501 11.86 19.96 13.60
C ASN A 501 10.79 20.76 12.85
N ILE A 502 10.19 20.14 11.84
CA ILE A 502 9.20 20.74 10.97
C ILE A 502 7.90 19.94 11.11
N LEU A 503 6.81 20.63 11.45
CA LEU A 503 5.46 20.09 11.45
C LEU A 503 4.71 20.61 10.23
N VAL A 504 4.05 19.71 9.49
CA VAL A 504 3.13 20.06 8.41
C VAL A 504 1.73 19.64 8.81
N THR A 505 0.79 20.57 8.76
CA THR A 505 -0.65 20.38 8.98
C THR A 505 -1.42 21.34 8.08
N HIS A 506 -2.70 21.10 7.82
CA HIS A 506 -3.49 22.01 6.97
C HIS A 506 -3.94 23.27 7.72
N GLY A 507 -4.67 23.10 8.83
CA GLY A 507 -5.05 24.17 9.75
C GLY A 507 -4.07 24.24 10.92
N SER A 508 -4.57 24.17 12.15
CA SER A 508 -3.74 23.95 13.33
C SER A 508 -3.58 22.43 13.62
N PRO A 509 -2.63 22.05 14.49
CA PRO A 509 -2.50 20.65 14.94
C PRO A 509 -3.73 20.17 15.75
N ASP A 510 -4.48 21.09 16.35
CA ASP A 510 -5.69 20.77 17.12
C ASP A 510 -6.94 20.69 16.20
N GLN A 511 -7.01 21.51 15.16
CA GLN A 511 -8.19 21.71 14.31
C GLN A 511 -7.81 21.99 12.85
N ILE A 512 -8.29 21.14 11.93
CA ILE A 512 -7.98 21.24 10.50
C ILE A 512 -8.56 22.48 9.81
N ASP A 513 -9.59 23.09 10.39
CA ASP A 513 -10.29 24.28 9.87
C ASP A 513 -10.03 25.55 10.71
N GLU A 514 -9.04 25.51 11.60
CA GLU A 514 -8.57 26.72 12.31
C GLU A 514 -7.71 27.57 11.38
N HIS A 515 -8.08 28.84 11.24
CA HIS A 515 -7.32 29.82 10.46
C HIS A 515 -6.17 30.36 11.31
N LEU A 516 -4.95 30.08 10.88
CA LEU A 516 -3.73 30.66 11.45
C LEU A 516 -3.22 31.75 10.51
N ASP A 517 -3.43 33.00 10.90
CA ASP A 517 -3.22 34.20 10.09
C ASP A 517 -2.52 35.34 10.87
N GLN A 518 -2.49 36.53 10.27
CA GLN A 518 -1.92 37.73 10.89
C GLN A 518 -2.71 38.21 12.12
N GLY A 519 -4.02 37.93 12.18
CA GLY A 519 -4.89 38.30 13.29
C GLY A 519 -4.84 37.34 14.48
N THR A 520 -4.25 36.15 14.29
CA THR A 520 -4.17 35.12 15.33
C THR A 520 -3.38 35.63 16.56
N PRO A 521 -3.95 35.58 17.77
CA PRO A 521 -3.25 36.04 18.97
C PRO A 521 -1.97 35.24 19.24
N GLU A 522 -0.88 35.91 19.61
CA GLU A 522 0.38 35.22 19.94
C GLU A 522 0.22 34.19 21.08
N SER A 523 -0.70 34.42 22.01
CA SER A 523 -1.01 33.46 23.08
C SER A 523 -1.47 32.10 22.53
N ARG A 524 -2.25 32.11 21.44
CA ARG A 524 -2.70 30.87 20.77
C ARG A 524 -1.54 30.21 20.03
N LEU A 525 -0.69 31.00 19.37
CA LEU A 525 0.51 30.48 18.68
C LEU A 525 1.49 29.85 19.67
N ARG A 526 1.70 30.43 20.87
CA ARG A 526 2.52 29.80 21.93
C ARG A 526 1.95 28.46 22.39
N GLU A 527 0.65 28.38 22.60
CA GLU A 527 -0.01 27.12 22.98
C GLU A 527 0.22 26.02 21.92
N ILE A 528 0.11 26.38 20.65
CA ILE A 528 0.38 25.47 19.53
C ILE A 528 1.85 25.06 19.51
N ALA A 529 2.78 26.01 19.68
CA ALA A 529 4.22 25.76 19.70
C ALA A 529 4.62 24.76 20.81
N GLU A 530 4.11 24.94 22.02
CA GLU A 530 4.39 24.06 23.17
C GLU A 530 3.92 22.61 22.92
N LYS A 531 2.74 22.45 22.31
CA LYS A 531 2.18 21.13 21.96
C LYS A 531 2.88 20.47 20.79
N ALA A 532 3.20 21.25 19.75
CA ALA A 532 3.75 20.76 18.50
C ALA A 532 5.16 20.19 18.66
N ARG A 533 5.96 20.72 19.59
CA ARG A 533 7.39 20.37 19.76
C ARG A 533 8.15 20.45 18.42
N ALA A 534 7.86 21.51 17.66
CA ALA A 534 8.44 21.77 16.35
C ALA A 534 9.06 23.17 16.33
N ASP A 535 10.14 23.33 15.59
CA ASP A 535 10.83 24.61 15.39
C ASP A 535 10.18 25.40 14.24
N ILE A 536 9.58 24.70 13.27
CA ILE A 536 8.83 25.27 12.16
C ILE A 536 7.48 24.57 12.02
N ILE A 537 6.40 25.34 11.92
CA ILE A 537 5.03 24.84 11.71
C ILE A 537 4.52 25.39 10.38
N ILE A 538 4.18 24.49 9.47
CA ILE A 538 3.77 24.80 8.11
C ILE A 538 2.28 24.52 7.96
N THR A 539 1.55 25.52 7.45
CA THR A 539 0.09 25.51 7.34
C THR A 539 -0.37 26.01 5.97
N GLY A 540 -1.63 25.73 5.63
CA GLY A 540 -2.37 26.31 4.49
C GLY A 540 -3.63 26.99 4.97
N HIS A 541 -4.77 26.64 4.37
CA HIS A 541 -6.14 26.92 4.84
C HIS A 541 -6.62 28.39 4.78
N SER A 542 -5.81 29.36 5.25
CA SER A 542 -6.16 30.78 5.15
C SER A 542 -5.95 31.36 3.75
N HIS A 543 -5.21 30.65 2.89
CA HIS A 543 -4.82 31.05 1.53
C HIS A 543 -3.94 32.30 1.45
N LEU A 544 -3.64 32.92 2.59
CA LEU A 544 -2.87 34.15 2.67
C LEU A 544 -1.43 33.84 3.10
N PRO A 545 -0.43 34.24 2.29
CA PRO A 545 0.96 34.02 2.66
C PRO A 545 1.32 34.78 3.94
N SER A 546 1.86 34.07 4.93
CA SER A 546 2.26 34.65 6.21
C SER A 546 3.48 33.93 6.77
N ILE A 547 4.38 34.71 7.38
CA ILE A 547 5.51 34.21 8.17
C ILE A 547 5.43 34.93 9.51
N ARG A 548 5.34 34.19 10.60
CA ARG A 548 5.30 34.73 11.96
C ARG A 548 6.23 33.94 12.85
N GLN A 549 7.09 34.65 13.59
CA GLN A 549 7.92 34.04 14.61
C GLN A 549 7.33 34.34 15.99
N VAL A 550 7.13 33.31 16.79
CA VAL A 550 6.67 33.41 18.17
C VAL A 550 7.62 32.60 19.02
N ASP A 551 8.32 33.28 19.93
CA ASP A 551 9.46 32.73 20.67
C ASP A 551 10.47 32.09 19.71
N ASP A 552 10.80 30.80 19.90
CA ASP A 552 11.75 30.06 19.07
C ASP A 552 11.08 29.30 17.90
N VAL A 553 9.77 29.47 17.69
CA VAL A 553 9.01 28.71 16.67
C VAL A 553 8.57 29.60 15.50
N LEU A 554 8.82 29.12 14.28
CA LEU A 554 8.44 29.79 13.03
C LEU A 554 7.15 29.19 12.45
N PHE A 555 6.11 30.01 12.35
CA PHE A 555 4.86 29.67 11.68
C PHE A 555 4.90 30.17 10.24
N VAL A 556 4.66 29.28 9.29
CA VAL A 556 4.68 29.56 7.85
C VAL A 556 3.37 29.11 7.22
N ASN A 557 2.58 30.07 6.74
CA ASN A 557 1.48 29.77 5.85
C ASN A 557 1.97 29.82 4.40
N CYS A 558 1.80 28.74 3.63
CA CYS A 558 2.32 28.63 2.27
C CYS A 558 1.70 29.64 1.28
N GLY A 559 0.54 30.21 1.59
CA GLY A 559 -0.31 30.91 0.63
C GLY A 559 -1.23 29.94 -0.10
N SER A 560 -1.52 30.16 -1.38
CA SER A 560 -2.32 29.22 -2.17
C SER A 560 -1.77 29.04 -3.58
N VAL A 561 -1.63 27.78 -3.99
CA VAL A 561 -1.24 27.43 -5.36
C VAL A 561 -2.38 27.70 -6.34
N GLY A 562 -3.60 27.29 -5.99
CA GLY A 562 -4.70 27.21 -6.96
C GLY A 562 -5.88 28.14 -6.71
N ARG A 563 -5.99 28.73 -5.52
CA ARG A 563 -7.10 29.59 -5.09
C ARG A 563 -6.58 30.73 -4.20
N THR A 564 -5.86 31.68 -4.78
CA THR A 564 -5.40 32.86 -4.05
C THR A 564 -6.57 33.75 -3.62
N GLU A 565 -6.43 34.42 -2.48
CA GLU A 565 -7.47 35.30 -1.91
C GLU A 565 -6.98 36.72 -1.59
N ASP A 566 -5.76 37.06 -2.00
CA ASP A 566 -5.12 38.37 -1.75
C ASP A 566 -5.20 39.34 -2.95
N GLY A 567 -6.00 39.02 -3.97
CA GLY A 567 -6.19 39.84 -5.16
C GLY A 567 -5.09 39.68 -6.23
N ASP A 568 -4.10 38.80 -6.03
CA ASP A 568 -3.12 38.43 -7.06
C ASP A 568 -3.43 37.02 -7.59
N PRO A 569 -3.83 36.86 -8.88
CA PRO A 569 -4.21 35.56 -9.43
C PRO A 569 -3.02 34.63 -9.72
N ARG A 570 -1.77 35.09 -9.54
CA ARG A 570 -0.58 34.24 -9.66
C ARG A 570 -0.52 33.25 -8.50
N ALA A 571 -0.15 32.01 -8.81
CA ALA A 571 0.04 30.96 -7.82
C ALA A 571 1.08 31.39 -6.77
N CYS A 572 0.83 31.10 -5.51
CA CYS A 572 1.73 31.39 -4.40
C CYS A 572 2.18 30.11 -3.71
N TYR A 573 3.46 30.07 -3.36
CA TYR A 573 4.06 29.03 -2.52
C TYR A 573 5.21 29.64 -1.71
N ALA A 574 5.77 28.91 -0.75
CA ALA A 574 6.96 29.36 -0.01
C ALA A 574 8.19 28.49 -0.32
N LEU A 575 9.36 29.10 -0.32
CA LEU A 575 10.65 28.41 -0.30
C LEU A 575 11.23 28.53 1.09
N LEU A 576 11.37 27.39 1.77
CA LEU A 576 12.08 27.25 3.04
C LEU A 576 13.51 26.82 2.74
N THR A 577 14.44 27.72 2.99
CA THR A 577 15.87 27.46 2.95
C THR A 577 16.38 27.25 4.37
N LEU A 578 17.14 26.19 4.60
CA LEU A 578 17.83 25.89 5.86
C LEU A 578 19.34 26.06 5.64
N ASP A 579 20.02 26.63 6.64
CA ASP A 579 21.45 26.95 6.64
C ASP A 579 21.87 27.97 5.56
N PRO A 580 21.58 29.28 5.72
CA PRO A 580 20.85 29.89 6.84
C PRO A 580 19.32 29.74 6.70
N LEU A 581 18.60 29.76 7.84
CA LEU A 581 17.14 29.75 7.85
C LEU A 581 16.60 30.98 7.13
N SER A 582 15.88 30.77 6.04
CA SER A 582 15.19 31.80 5.27
C SER A 582 13.89 31.22 4.73
N VAL A 583 12.82 32.00 4.79
CA VAL A 583 11.54 31.64 4.19
C VAL A 583 11.09 32.79 3.33
N VAL A 584 10.80 32.51 2.06
CA VAL A 584 10.30 33.52 1.11
C VAL A 584 9.10 33.01 0.35
N HIS A 585 8.06 33.82 0.27
CA HIS A 585 6.94 33.55 -0.62
C HIS A 585 7.30 33.92 -2.05
N VAL A 586 6.87 33.07 -2.97
CA VAL A 586 7.14 33.18 -4.39
C VAL A 586 5.82 33.23 -5.14
N ARG A 587 5.72 34.14 -6.11
CA ARG A 587 4.60 34.21 -7.06
C ARG A 587 5.00 33.65 -8.41
N VAL A 588 4.14 32.79 -8.95
CA VAL A 588 4.36 32.10 -10.23
C VAL A 588 3.19 32.36 -11.16
N SER A 589 3.48 32.94 -12.32
CA SER A 589 2.50 33.04 -13.40
C SER A 589 2.26 31.66 -14.01
N TYR A 590 1.00 31.34 -14.28
CA TYR A 590 0.59 30.10 -14.94
C TYR A 590 -0.48 30.38 -15.97
N ASP A 591 -0.82 29.37 -16.78
CA ASP A 591 -1.86 29.48 -17.80
C ASP A 591 -3.27 29.47 -17.19
N ILE A 592 -3.69 30.65 -16.69
CA ILE A 592 -5.03 30.89 -16.13
C ILE A 592 -6.11 30.59 -17.18
N SER A 593 -5.86 30.94 -18.44
CA SER A 593 -6.79 30.68 -19.54
C SER A 593 -7.07 29.18 -19.70
N ARG A 594 -6.05 28.33 -19.63
CA ARG A 594 -6.21 26.86 -19.64
C ARG A 594 -7.04 26.37 -18.45
N ALA A 595 -6.83 26.93 -17.25
CA ALA A 595 -7.62 26.57 -16.08
C ALA A 595 -9.10 26.95 -16.28
N ILE A 596 -9.37 28.18 -16.71
CA ILE A 596 -10.73 28.69 -16.95
C ILE A 596 -11.45 27.90 -18.04
N VAL A 597 -10.80 27.68 -19.19
CA VAL A 597 -11.37 26.91 -20.31
C VAL A 597 -11.71 25.49 -19.88
N ALA A 598 -10.86 24.85 -19.08
CA ALA A 598 -11.14 23.51 -18.56
C ALA A 598 -12.35 23.51 -17.61
N MET A 599 -12.49 24.51 -16.75
CA MET A 599 -13.65 24.64 -15.86
C MET A 599 -14.95 24.86 -16.63
N GLN A 600 -14.91 25.71 -17.66
CA GLN A 600 -16.05 25.96 -18.55
C GLN A 600 -16.45 24.69 -19.30
N ASN A 601 -15.49 23.99 -19.92
CA ASN A 601 -15.72 22.74 -20.65
C ASN A 601 -16.27 21.62 -19.75
N ARG A 602 -15.89 21.60 -18.48
CA ARG A 602 -16.38 20.65 -17.47
C ARG A 602 -17.62 21.14 -16.72
N HIS A 603 -18.23 22.25 -17.17
CA HIS A 603 -19.49 22.81 -16.66
C HIS A 603 -19.47 23.12 -15.15
N LEU A 604 -18.32 23.56 -14.64
CA LEU A 604 -18.21 24.08 -13.28
C LEU A 604 -18.84 25.49 -13.19
N PRO A 605 -19.38 25.89 -12.02
CA PRO A 605 -19.95 27.22 -11.81
C PRO A 605 -19.02 28.37 -12.21
N GLY A 606 -19.56 29.39 -12.90
CA GLY A 606 -18.79 30.53 -13.39
C GLY A 606 -18.23 31.45 -12.28
N SER A 607 -18.79 31.36 -11.08
CA SER A 607 -18.25 31.99 -9.86
C SER A 607 -16.81 31.53 -9.60
N PHE A 608 -16.49 30.26 -9.85
CA PHE A 608 -15.15 29.73 -9.66
C PHE A 608 -14.16 30.19 -10.73
N THR A 609 -14.62 30.45 -11.96
CA THR A 609 -13.72 31.01 -12.99
C THR A 609 -13.30 32.44 -12.64
N ARG A 610 -14.20 33.22 -12.02
CA ARG A 610 -13.86 34.56 -11.52
C ARG A 610 -12.90 34.51 -10.34
N MET A 611 -13.10 33.54 -9.43
CA MET A 611 -12.24 33.30 -8.26
C MET A 611 -10.78 33.13 -8.68
N ILE A 612 -10.52 32.31 -9.68
CA ILE A 612 -9.18 32.06 -10.19
C ILE A 612 -8.63 33.27 -10.96
N SER A 613 -9.44 33.95 -11.77
CA SER A 613 -8.96 35.10 -12.56
C SER A 613 -8.68 36.35 -11.73
N GLU A 614 -9.44 36.55 -10.65
CA GLU A 614 -9.37 37.75 -9.80
C GLU A 614 -8.53 37.53 -8.52
N GLY A 615 -8.25 36.28 -8.15
CA GLY A 615 -7.52 35.94 -6.92
C GLY A 615 -8.25 36.37 -5.66
N ARG A 616 -9.59 36.22 -5.63
CA ARG A 616 -10.46 36.63 -4.51
C ARG A 616 -11.25 35.45 -3.97
N SER A 617 -11.71 35.56 -2.73
CA SER A 617 -12.51 34.50 -2.11
C SER A 617 -13.83 34.29 -2.84
N PHE A 618 -14.42 33.09 -2.69
CA PHE A 618 -15.74 32.80 -3.25
C PHE A 618 -16.82 33.72 -2.65
N ASP A 619 -16.69 34.07 -1.37
CA ASP A 619 -17.70 34.84 -0.66
C ASP A 619 -17.69 36.33 -1.12
N ASP A 620 -16.50 36.86 -1.48
CA ASP A 620 -16.36 38.20 -2.10
C ASP A 620 -17.00 38.28 -3.49
N ILE A 621 -16.83 37.22 -4.30
CA ILE A 621 -17.32 37.18 -5.69
C ILE A 621 -18.82 36.87 -5.76
N SER A 622 -19.33 36.07 -4.82
CA SER A 622 -20.75 35.67 -4.78
C SER A 622 -21.66 36.74 -4.16
N GLY A 623 -21.09 37.83 -3.61
CA GLY A 623 -21.86 38.94 -3.04
C GLY A 623 -22.61 38.55 -1.77
N HIS A 624 -22.07 37.62 -0.98
CA HIS A 624 -22.63 37.18 0.31
C HIS A 624 -21.75 37.56 1.50
N GLY A 625 -20.86 38.56 1.35
CA GLY A 625 -20.15 39.14 2.48
C GLY A 625 -21.15 39.70 3.50
N ASP A 626 -21.14 39.14 4.71
CA ASP A 626 -21.79 39.78 5.86
C ASP A 626 -21.20 41.20 5.98
N PRO A 627 -22.03 42.26 6.07
CA PRO A 627 -21.51 43.58 6.38
C PRO A 627 -20.88 43.54 7.78
N ALA A 628 -19.67 44.10 7.84
CA ALA A 628 -18.76 44.18 8.99
C ALA A 628 -19.41 44.50 10.35
#